data_AF-K1JUC8-F1
#
_entry.id   AF-K1JUC8-F1
#
_cell.length_a   1.000
_cell.length_b   1.000
_cell.length_c   1.000
_cell.angle_alpha   90.00
_cell.angle_beta   90.00
_cell.angle_gamma   90.00
#
_symmetry.space_group_name_H-M   'P 1'
#
loop_
_entity.id
_entity.type
_entity.pdbx_description
1 polymer ?
#
loop_
_entity_poly.entity_id
_entity_poly.type
_entity_poly.pdbx_seq_one_letter_code
_entity_poly.pdbx_strand_id
1 'polypeptide(L)'
;MRLGRRIAFRIIQAIGRSATSLGYSICLAELIISPAMPSATTRGGGGVFYPIVQSLSSAFDSEPDPTAGRIGKYLMQVGFHADAVTCIMSLTSMAGNPLCVGLAASAIGVELT
;
A
#
# COMPACT_ATOMS: atom_id res chain seq x y z
N MET A 1 7.43 12.22 5.09
CA MET A 1 7.17 10.82 5.55
C MET A 1 6.37 10.68 6.85
N ARG A 2 6.52 11.55 7.88
CA ARG A 2 5.79 11.38 9.16
C ARG A 2 4.26 11.53 9.09
N LEU A 3 3.72 12.29 8.12
CA LEU A 3 2.28 12.55 8.02
C LEU A 3 1.48 11.33 7.55
N GLY A 4 1.93 10.65 6.48
CA GLY A 4 1.27 9.43 5.98
C GLY A 4 1.19 8.35 7.06
N ARG A 5 2.24 8.18 7.87
CA ARG A 5 2.24 7.27 9.01
C ARG A 5 1.17 7.62 10.03
N ARG A 6 1.00 8.90 10.37
CA ARG A 6 -0.05 9.35 11.30
C ARG A 6 -1.46 9.08 10.76
N ILE A 7 -1.70 9.36 9.49
CA ILE A 7 -3.01 9.13 8.84
C ILE A 7 -3.34 7.63 8.86
N ALA A 8 -2.39 6.79 8.46
CA ALA A 8 -2.57 5.34 8.47
C ALA A 8 -2.86 4.80 9.88
N PHE A 9 -2.12 5.25 10.92
CA PHE A 9 -2.42 4.85 12.30
C PHE A 9 -3.80 5.33 12.78
N ARG A 10 -4.26 6.51 12.38
CA ARG A 10 -5.62 6.98 12.73
C ARG A 10 -6.71 6.10 12.12
N ILE A 11 -6.52 5.66 10.87
CA ILE A 11 -7.44 4.74 10.19
C ILE A 11 -7.44 3.38 10.89
N ILE A 12 -6.26 2.84 11.17
CA ILE A 12 -6.09 1.57 11.87
C ILE A 12 -6.71 1.62 13.27
N GLN A 13 -6.52 2.71 14.02
CA GLN A 13 -7.15 2.89 15.33
C GLN A 13 -8.68 2.99 15.26
N ALA A 14 -9.23 3.55 14.18
CA ALA A 14 -10.68 3.72 14.03
C ALA A 14 -11.40 2.40 13.75
N ILE A 15 -10.83 1.54 12.89
CA ILE A 15 -11.55 0.37 12.34
C ILE A 15 -10.81 -0.98 12.51
N GLY A 16 -9.55 -1.00 12.91
CA GLY A 16 -8.71 -2.21 13.01
C GLY A 16 -8.97 -3.07 14.26
N ARG A 17 -10.20 -3.57 14.42
CA ARG A 17 -10.60 -4.41 15.58
C ARG A 17 -10.40 -5.92 15.40
N SER A 18 -10.23 -6.36 14.15
CA SER A 18 -10.03 -7.75 13.73
C SER A 18 -8.99 -7.85 12.62
N ALA A 19 -8.41 -9.03 12.38
CA ALA A 19 -7.41 -9.22 11.33
C ALA A 19 -7.91 -8.78 9.93
N THR A 20 -9.15 -9.10 9.58
CA THR A 20 -9.75 -8.68 8.30
C THR A 20 -9.91 -7.16 8.22
N SER A 21 -10.44 -6.53 9.28
CA SER A 21 -10.58 -5.07 9.34
C SER A 21 -9.23 -4.35 9.31
N LEU A 22 -8.18 -4.95 9.88
CA LEU A 22 -6.81 -4.43 9.83
C LEU A 22 -6.27 -4.43 8.40
N GLY A 23 -6.55 -5.49 7.65
CA GLY A 23 -6.26 -5.56 6.21
C GLY A 23 -6.98 -4.46 5.42
N TYR A 24 -8.30 -4.29 5.64
CA TYR A 24 -9.05 -3.20 4.99
C TYR A 24 -8.54 -1.81 5.38
N SER A 25 -8.10 -1.63 6.62
CA SER A 25 -7.50 -0.38 7.10
C SER A 25 -6.22 -0.04 6.34
N ILE A 26 -5.39 -1.05 6.08
CA ILE A 26 -4.16 -0.91 5.28
C ILE A 26 -4.51 -0.51 3.84
N CYS A 27 -5.47 -1.19 3.21
CA CYS A 27 -5.91 -0.87 1.85
C CYS A 27 -6.46 0.57 1.73
N LEU A 28 -7.29 1.00 2.69
CA LEU A 28 -7.87 2.34 2.70
C LEU A 28 -6.80 3.41 2.92
N ALA A 29 -5.86 3.16 3.82
CA ALA A 29 -4.72 4.06 4.02
C ALA A 29 -3.86 4.15 2.75
N GLU A 30 -3.62 3.04 2.05
CA GLU A 30 -2.89 3.03 0.77
C GLU A 30 -3.61 3.86 -0.28
N LEU A 31 -4.93 3.70 -0.41
CA LEU A 31 -5.74 4.45 -1.36
C LEU A 31 -5.69 5.97 -1.12
N ILE A 32 -5.73 6.41 0.14
CA ILE A 32 -5.68 7.83 0.50
C ILE A 32 -4.28 8.42 0.28
N ILE A 33 -3.24 7.64 0.54
CA ILE A 33 -1.85 8.11 0.49
C ILE A 33 -1.28 8.02 -0.94
N SER A 34 -1.74 7.05 -1.75
CA SER A 34 -1.24 6.77 -3.11
C SER A 34 -1.20 8.00 -4.04
N PRO A 35 -2.26 8.83 -4.15
CA PRO A 35 -2.26 9.97 -5.07
C PRO A 35 -1.22 11.05 -4.69
N ALA A 36 -0.87 11.12 -3.40
CA ALA A 36 0.10 12.09 -2.88
C ALA A 36 1.55 11.54 -2.85
N MET A 37 1.76 10.26 -3.17
CA MET A 37 3.05 9.57 -3.10
C MET A 37 3.37 8.86 -4.43
N PRO A 38 4.29 9.40 -5.25
CA PRO A 38 4.49 8.98 -6.64
C PRO A 38 5.28 7.65 -6.81
N SER A 39 5.46 6.81 -5.79
CA SER A 39 6.36 5.66 -5.89
C SER A 39 6.01 4.49 -4.94
N ALA A 40 5.83 3.30 -5.54
CA ALA A 40 5.64 2.02 -4.86
C ALA A 40 6.79 1.68 -3.88
N THR A 41 8.04 1.94 -4.29
CA THR A 41 9.23 1.70 -3.46
C THR A 41 9.29 2.62 -2.24
N THR A 42 8.73 3.82 -2.34
CA THR A 42 8.58 4.74 -1.20
C THR A 42 7.46 4.32 -0.25
N ARG A 43 6.53 3.45 -0.64
CA ARG A 43 5.44 2.98 0.23
C ARG A 43 5.76 1.64 0.89
N GLY A 44 6.27 0.68 0.09
CA GLY A 44 6.52 -0.70 0.52
C GLY A 44 7.93 -1.01 1.06
N GLY A 45 9.01 -0.44 0.48
CA GLY A 45 10.38 -0.89 0.80
C GLY A 45 11.07 -0.19 1.97
N GLY A 46 10.68 1.05 2.27
CA GLY A 46 11.29 1.85 3.34
C GLY A 46 10.49 3.07 3.81
N GLY A 47 9.20 3.17 3.43
CA GLY A 47 8.37 4.31 3.82
C GLY A 47 7.21 3.93 4.72
N VAL A 48 6.00 4.33 4.37
CA VAL A 48 4.92 4.44 5.36
C VAL A 48 4.40 3.07 5.83
N PHE A 49 4.24 2.09 4.94
CA PHE A 49 3.48 0.88 5.24
C PHE A 49 4.27 -0.23 5.90
N TYR A 50 5.48 -0.51 5.44
CA TYR A 50 6.34 -1.53 6.06
C TYR A 50 6.51 -1.38 7.58
N PRO A 51 6.92 -0.22 8.14
CA PRO A 51 7.06 -0.07 9.58
C PRO A 51 5.72 -0.11 10.32
N ILE A 52 4.59 0.20 9.67
CA ILE A 52 3.25 0.05 10.26
C ILE A 52 2.89 -1.43 10.38
N VAL A 53 3.04 -2.18 9.29
CA VAL A 53 2.76 -3.62 9.27
C VAL A 53 3.69 -4.36 10.21
N GLN A 54 4.96 -3.99 10.27
CA GLN A 54 5.91 -4.52 11.24
C GLN A 54 5.48 -4.22 12.67
N SER A 55 5.13 -2.95 12.99
CA SER A 55 4.67 -2.57 14.34
C SER A 55 3.40 -3.34 14.76
N LEU A 56 2.46 -3.54 13.83
CA LEU A 56 1.24 -4.32 14.07
C LEU A 56 1.57 -5.79 14.28
N SER A 57 2.44 -6.37 13.45
CA SER A 57 2.82 -7.77 13.54
C SER A 57 3.50 -8.07 14.89
N SER A 58 4.40 -7.20 15.34
CA SER A 58 5.01 -7.28 16.68
C SER A 58 3.99 -7.14 17.81
N ALA A 59 2.98 -6.25 17.67
CA ALA A 59 1.92 -6.09 18.67
C ALA A 59 1.02 -7.34 18.82
N PHE A 60 1.04 -8.24 17.85
CA PHE A 60 0.33 -9.53 17.88
C PHE A 60 1.29 -10.74 18.04
N ASP A 61 2.52 -10.51 18.53
CA ASP A 61 3.56 -11.53 18.68
C ASP A 61 3.79 -12.36 17.41
N SER A 62 3.71 -11.70 16.25
CA SER A 62 3.87 -12.30 14.92
C SER A 62 5.15 -11.78 14.28
N GLU A 63 6.26 -12.41 14.60
CA GLU A 63 7.59 -12.05 14.07
C GLU A 63 7.94 -12.90 12.85
N PRO A 64 8.95 -12.51 12.04
CA PRO A 64 9.55 -13.41 11.06
C PRO A 64 9.93 -14.75 11.70
N ASP A 65 9.86 -15.85 10.93
CA ASP A 65 10.01 -17.25 11.38
C ASP A 65 8.73 -17.88 12.00
N PRO A 66 8.74 -18.76 13.05
CA PRO A 66 7.66 -19.71 13.28
C PRO A 66 6.30 -19.05 13.58
N THR A 67 6.30 -17.80 14.05
CA THR A 67 5.09 -17.04 14.41
C THR A 67 4.56 -16.16 13.29
N ALA A 68 5.26 -16.06 12.15
CA ALA A 68 4.88 -15.19 11.03
C ALA A 68 3.47 -15.49 10.47
N GLY A 69 3.00 -16.73 10.64
CA GLY A 69 1.67 -17.18 10.20
C GLY A 69 0.50 -16.69 11.06
N ARG A 70 0.73 -16.08 12.23
CA ARG A 70 -0.35 -15.60 13.12
C ARG A 70 -1.14 -14.47 12.48
N ILE A 71 -0.44 -13.41 12.05
CA ILE A 71 -1.07 -12.27 11.37
C ILE A 71 -0.11 -11.55 10.41
N GLY A 72 1.20 -11.60 10.68
CA GLY A 72 2.21 -10.84 9.94
C GLY A 72 2.28 -11.20 8.45
N LYS A 73 2.26 -12.50 8.10
CA LYS A 73 2.17 -12.94 6.69
C LYS A 73 0.95 -12.37 5.98
N TYR A 74 -0.21 -12.41 6.64
CA TYR A 74 -1.45 -11.89 6.09
C TYR A 74 -1.37 -10.38 5.83
N LEU A 75 -0.93 -9.59 6.83
CA LEU A 75 -0.88 -8.13 6.70
C LEU A 75 0.17 -7.67 5.69
N MET A 76 1.32 -8.35 5.63
CA MET A 76 2.35 -8.08 4.64
C MET A 76 1.85 -8.33 3.22
N GLN A 77 1.13 -9.44 3.01
CA GLN A 77 0.60 -9.78 1.69
C GLN A 77 -0.55 -8.85 1.27
N VAL A 78 -1.41 -8.45 2.20
CA VAL A 78 -2.44 -7.43 1.96
C VAL A 78 -1.80 -6.09 1.57
N GLY A 79 -0.78 -5.64 2.31
CA GLY A 79 -0.06 -4.40 2.00
C GLY A 79 0.59 -4.44 0.61
N PHE A 80 1.21 -5.55 0.25
CA PHE A 80 1.83 -5.72 -1.06
C PHE A 80 0.80 -5.67 -2.20
N HIS A 81 -0.32 -6.38 -2.08
CA HIS A 81 -1.38 -6.33 -3.09
C HIS A 81 -2.08 -4.98 -3.17
N ALA A 82 -2.28 -4.30 -2.03
CA ALA A 82 -2.86 -2.95 -2.01
C ALA A 82 -1.94 -1.93 -2.71
N ASP A 83 -0.63 -2.01 -2.48
CA ASP A 83 0.37 -1.19 -3.18
C ASP A 83 0.31 -1.45 -4.70
N ALA A 84 0.28 -2.72 -5.13
CA ALA A 84 0.17 -3.08 -6.54
C ALA A 84 -1.11 -2.55 -7.20
N VAL A 85 -2.28 -2.72 -6.56
CA VAL A 85 -3.57 -2.25 -7.09
C VAL A 85 -3.59 -0.72 -7.20
N THR A 86 -3.15 -0.01 -6.16
CA THR A 86 -3.13 1.45 -6.17
C THR A 86 -2.13 2.02 -7.17
N CYS A 87 -1.02 1.32 -7.42
CA CYS A 87 -0.09 1.66 -8.50
C CYS A 87 -0.75 1.61 -9.89
N ILE A 88 -1.61 0.64 -10.14
CA ILE A 88 -2.34 0.53 -11.42
C ILE A 88 -3.44 1.60 -11.51
N MET A 89 -4.08 1.94 -10.39
CA MET A 89 -5.13 2.97 -10.33
C MET A 89 -4.61 4.40 -10.51
N SER A 90 -3.31 4.65 -10.27
CA SER A 90 -2.71 5.98 -10.36
C SER A 90 -1.77 6.07 -11.56
N LEU A 91 -2.09 6.98 -12.49
CA LEU A 91 -1.32 7.20 -13.73
C LEU A 91 0.16 7.50 -13.48
N THR A 92 0.48 8.09 -12.32
CA THR A 92 1.82 8.58 -11.97
C THR A 92 2.62 7.63 -11.05
N SER A 93 2.00 6.57 -10.52
CA SER A 93 2.61 5.74 -9.46
C SER A 93 3.52 4.62 -9.97
N MET A 94 3.45 4.27 -11.26
CA MET A 94 4.33 3.30 -11.91
C MET A 94 4.74 3.83 -13.28
N ALA A 95 6.04 3.84 -13.60
CA ALA A 95 6.56 4.32 -14.88
C ALA A 95 5.98 3.57 -16.11
N GLY A 96 5.44 2.37 -15.91
CA GLY A 96 4.71 1.63 -16.93
C GLY A 96 3.41 2.30 -17.37
N ASN A 97 2.70 3.01 -16.48
CA ASN A 97 1.42 3.62 -16.82
C ASN A 97 1.58 4.79 -17.82
N PRO A 98 2.51 5.76 -17.60
CA PRO A 98 2.79 6.80 -18.60
C PRO A 98 3.37 6.25 -19.91
N LEU A 99 4.13 5.14 -19.85
CA LEU A 99 4.65 4.48 -21.04
C LEU A 99 3.51 3.89 -21.88
N CYS A 100 2.54 3.21 -21.26
CA CYS A 100 1.33 2.72 -21.92
C CYS A 100 0.50 3.86 -22.52
N VAL A 101 0.35 4.98 -21.80
CA VAL A 101 -0.33 6.18 -22.32
C VAL A 101 0.44 6.78 -23.51
N GLY A 102 1.76 6.89 -23.40
CA GLY A 102 2.61 7.41 -24.48
C GLY A 102 2.60 6.51 -25.72
N LEU A 103 2.57 5.19 -25.53
CA LEU A 103 2.40 4.22 -26.61
C LEU A 103 1.00 4.28 -27.22
N ALA A 104 -0.07 4.41 -26.42
CA ALA A 104 -1.43 4.59 -26.93
C ALA A 104 -1.57 5.89 -27.74
N ALA A 105 -0.98 6.99 -27.26
CA ALA A 105 -0.95 8.24 -27.99
C ALA A 105 -0.17 8.12 -29.32
N SER A 106 0.98 7.44 -29.30
CA SER A 106 1.86 7.35 -30.47
C SER A 106 1.43 6.30 -31.51
N ALA A 107 0.79 5.20 -31.08
CA ALA A 107 0.44 4.07 -31.95
C ALA A 107 -1.01 4.08 -32.45
N ILE A 108 -1.94 4.63 -31.66
CA ILE A 108 -3.39 4.60 -31.97
C ILE A 108 -4.07 5.97 -31.88
N GLY A 109 -3.35 7.03 -31.50
CA GLY A 109 -3.87 8.41 -31.48
C GLY A 109 -4.94 8.68 -30.42
N VAL A 110 -5.06 7.80 -29.40
CA VAL A 110 -6.05 7.93 -28.32
C VAL A 110 -5.37 8.54 -27.10
N GLU A 111 -5.89 9.68 -26.65
CA GLU A 111 -5.46 10.32 -25.41
C GLU A 111 -6.24 9.72 -24.23
N LEU A 112 -5.53 8.98 -23.37
CA LEU A 112 -6.10 8.43 -22.13
C LEU A 112 -5.93 9.49 -21.04
N THR A 113 -7.01 10.22 -20.72
CA THR A 113 -7.08 11.21 -19.63
C THR A 113 -7.34 10.56 -18.28
#